data_AF-A0A3P8WCA8-F1
#
_entry.id   AF-A0A3P8WCA8-F1
#
_cell.length_a   1.000
_cell.length_b   1.000
_cell.length_c   1.000
_cell.angle_alpha   90.00
_cell.angle_beta   90.00
_cell.angle_gamma   90.00
#
_symmetry.space_group_name_H-M   'P 1'
#
loop_
_entity.id
_entity.type
_entity.pdbx_description
1 polymer ?
#
loop_
_entity_poly.entity_id
_entity_poly.type
_entity_poly.pdbx_seq_one_letter_code
_entity_poly.pdbx_strand_id
1 'polypeptide(L)'
;MAVIKFTSWNVNGINNVIQRRKIILSLKKEGTHIAFLQETHLSDLEHVKLRRDWVGQVYHSAFNSKSRGVGILLHKRVPFALEKCITDSEGRCYPVRFSIRGENACLEPELDQHPVKSTRPSKMAAAVRALCNDLNLFDTWSTLNPKSKNFTFFSSLHNSFSRIDYFFTSRQALERVKMSFHMVLIPYGILCTL
;
A
#
# COMPACT_ATOMS: atom_id res chain seq x y z
N MET A 1 11.36 -13.44 -19.37
CA MET A 1 10.06 -12.77 -19.08
C MET A 1 10.35 -11.38 -18.52
N ALA A 2 9.66 -10.35 -19.00
CA ALA A 2 9.70 -9.04 -18.36
C ALA A 2 9.00 -9.11 -16.99
N VAL A 3 9.61 -8.52 -15.95
CA VAL A 3 9.06 -8.49 -14.59
C VAL A 3 8.69 -7.05 -14.26
N ILE A 4 7.46 -6.83 -13.81
CA ILE A 4 7.01 -5.53 -13.30
C ILE A 4 7.15 -5.56 -11.77
N LYS A 5 7.85 -4.56 -11.22
CA LYS A 5 8.05 -4.42 -9.78
C LYS A 5 7.06 -3.41 -9.20
N PHE A 6 6.19 -3.90 -8.33
CA PHE A 6 5.29 -3.11 -7.51
C PHE A 6 5.93 -2.83 -6.16
N THR A 7 5.59 -1.72 -5.53
CA THR A 7 6.10 -1.34 -4.21
C THR A 7 5.01 -0.56 -3.47
N SER A 8 4.70 -0.89 -2.21
CA SER A 8 3.67 -0.18 -1.44
C SER A 8 4.17 0.30 -0.08
N TRP A 9 4.14 1.61 0.15
CA TRP A 9 4.74 2.28 1.31
C TRP A 9 3.76 3.23 2.01
N ASN A 10 3.46 2.99 3.29
CA ASN A 10 2.78 3.97 4.13
C ASN A 10 3.80 5.00 4.66
N VAL A 11 3.89 6.17 4.04
CA VAL A 11 4.98 7.14 4.29
C VAL A 11 4.78 8.05 5.51
N ASN A 12 3.62 7.99 6.16
CA ASN A 12 3.28 8.78 7.36
C ASN A 12 3.70 10.26 7.29
N GLY A 13 3.38 10.90 6.17
CA GLY A 13 3.62 12.31 5.89
C GLY A 13 4.95 12.60 5.19
N ILE A 14 4.88 13.26 4.03
CA ILE A 14 6.06 13.61 3.20
C ILE A 14 6.07 15.10 2.80
N ASN A 15 5.59 15.95 3.70
CA ASN A 15 5.57 17.40 3.53
C ASN A 15 6.99 17.99 3.39
N ASN A 16 8.00 17.36 4.01
CA ASN A 16 9.38 17.81 3.91
C ASN A 16 10.02 17.40 2.57
N VAL A 17 10.57 18.38 1.84
CA VAL A 17 11.21 18.21 0.53
C VAL A 17 12.37 17.19 0.57
N ILE A 18 13.14 17.15 1.66
CA ILE A 18 14.25 16.22 1.83
C ILE A 18 13.74 14.78 1.96
N GLN A 19 12.68 14.56 2.76
CA GLN A 19 12.06 13.24 2.91
C GLN A 19 11.48 12.75 1.59
N ARG A 20 10.76 13.63 0.87
CA ARG A 20 10.22 13.35 -0.46
C ARG A 20 11.32 12.93 -1.44
N ARG A 21 12.43 13.66 -1.49
CA ARG A 21 13.57 13.33 -2.35
C ARG A 21 14.18 11.98 -1.99
N LYS A 22 14.33 11.65 -0.70
CA LYS A 22 14.83 10.35 -0.25
C LYS A 22 13.94 9.20 -0.73
N ILE A 23 12.62 9.32 -0.57
CA ILE A 23 11.65 8.31 -1.02
C ILE A 23 11.77 8.09 -2.53
N ILE A 24 11.77 9.16 -3.33
CA ILE A 24 11.89 9.06 -4.79
C ILE A 24 13.23 8.41 -5.19
N LEU A 25 14.33 8.77 -4.53
CA LEU A 25 15.64 8.16 -4.80
C LEU A 25 15.67 6.67 -4.46
N SER A 26 15.06 6.26 -3.36
CA SER A 26 14.96 4.85 -2.98
C SER A 26 14.12 4.06 -4.00
N LEU A 27 12.95 4.56 -4.40
CA LEU A 27 12.12 3.92 -5.44
C LEU A 27 12.87 3.75 -6.77
N LYS A 28 13.66 4.76 -7.17
CA LYS A 28 14.52 4.69 -8.37
C LYS A 28 15.63 3.65 -8.22
N LYS A 29 16.33 3.66 -7.08
CA LYS A 29 17.41 2.71 -6.76
C LYS A 29 16.90 1.27 -6.77
N GLU A 30 15.69 1.05 -6.29
CA GLU A 30 15.04 -0.26 -6.24
C GLU A 30 14.48 -0.76 -7.58
N GLY A 31 14.48 0.09 -8.62
CA GLY A 31 13.92 -0.24 -9.92
C GLY A 31 12.40 -0.40 -9.89
N THR A 32 11.71 0.32 -9.01
CA THR A 32 10.24 0.26 -8.89
C THR A 32 9.58 0.75 -10.17
N HIS A 33 8.62 -0.03 -10.66
CA HIS A 33 7.83 0.32 -11.85
C HIS A 33 6.52 1.01 -11.45
N ILE A 34 5.87 0.51 -10.41
CA ILE A 34 4.61 1.04 -9.88
C ILE A 34 4.77 1.16 -8.37
N ALA A 35 4.67 2.38 -7.84
CA ALA A 35 4.73 2.65 -6.41
C ALA A 35 3.38 3.14 -5.89
N PHE A 36 2.94 2.62 -4.75
CA PHE A 36 1.79 3.08 -3.99
C PHE A 36 2.30 3.72 -2.70
N LEU A 37 1.92 4.98 -2.46
CA LEU A 37 2.29 5.73 -1.25
C LEU A 37 1.00 6.05 -0.47
N GLN A 38 0.91 5.61 0.78
CA GLN A 38 -0.22 5.93 1.68
C GLN A 38 0.20 6.95 2.74
N GLU A 39 -0.78 7.63 3.34
CA GLU A 39 -0.59 8.69 4.35
C GLU A 39 0.40 9.76 3.91
N THR A 40 0.28 10.24 2.66
CA THR A 40 1.23 11.23 2.15
C THR A 40 1.15 12.58 2.87
N HIS A 41 -0.02 12.92 3.43
CA HIS A 41 -0.31 14.19 4.10
C HIS A 41 -0.01 15.42 3.23
N LEU A 42 -0.14 15.29 1.91
CA LEU A 42 0.09 16.38 0.96
C LEU A 42 -1.22 16.99 0.50
N SER A 43 -1.19 18.28 0.19
CA SER A 43 -2.24 18.95 -0.58
C SER A 43 -2.10 18.64 -2.08
N ASP A 44 -3.14 18.91 -2.87
CA ASP A 44 -3.08 18.73 -4.33
C ASP A 44 -1.91 19.52 -4.96
N LEU A 45 -1.69 20.75 -4.50
CA LEU A 45 -0.55 21.59 -4.90
C LEU A 45 0.80 20.94 -4.63
N GLU A 46 0.95 20.26 -3.49
CA GLU A 46 2.19 19.56 -3.13
C GLU A 46 2.36 18.25 -3.89
N HIS A 47 1.28 17.52 -4.18
CA HIS A 47 1.32 16.34 -5.04
C HIS A 47 1.75 16.67 -6.47
N VAL A 48 1.34 17.82 -7.01
CA VAL A 48 1.83 18.30 -8.32
C VAL A 48 3.35 18.46 -8.31
N LYS A 49 3.96 18.85 -7.18
CA LYS A 49 5.42 18.94 -7.06
C LYS A 49 6.10 17.56 -7.07
N LEU A 50 5.46 16.52 -6.52
CA LEU A 50 5.97 15.14 -6.61
C LEU A 50 6.15 14.67 -8.06
N ARG A 51 5.28 15.13 -8.97
CA ARG A 51 5.36 14.82 -10.40
C ARG A 51 6.66 15.30 -11.03
N ARG A 52 7.30 16.36 -10.50
CA ARG A 52 8.56 16.90 -11.04
C ARG A 52 9.74 15.96 -10.80
N ASP A 53 9.75 15.28 -9.67
CA ASP A 53 10.88 14.43 -9.26
C ASP A 53 10.76 12.99 -9.76
N TRP A 54 9.54 12.53 -10.08
CA TRP A 54 9.28 11.19 -10.59
C TRP A 54 9.35 11.08 -12.11
N VAL A 55 9.95 9.99 -12.62
CA VAL A 55 10.11 9.75 -14.06
C VAL A 55 8.92 8.96 -14.60
N GLY A 56 7.77 9.64 -14.73
CA GLY A 56 6.56 9.06 -15.31
C GLY A 56 5.28 9.77 -14.87
N GLN A 57 4.21 9.00 -14.69
CA GLN A 57 2.90 9.51 -14.30
C GLN A 57 2.72 9.44 -12.79
N VAL A 58 2.02 10.42 -12.23
CA VAL A 58 1.67 10.46 -10.80
C VAL A 58 0.18 10.74 -10.69
N TYR A 59 -0.53 9.83 -10.03
CA TYR A 59 -1.91 9.98 -9.63
C TYR A 59 -1.94 10.21 -8.13
N HIS A 60 -2.89 11.00 -7.65
CA HIS A 60 -3.01 11.26 -6.24
C HIS A 60 -4.44 11.55 -5.85
N SER A 61 -4.67 11.45 -4.54
CA SER A 61 -5.86 11.97 -3.90
C SER A 61 -5.40 12.60 -2.60
N ALA A 62 -5.61 13.92 -2.48
CA ALA A 62 -5.33 14.65 -1.26
C ALA A 62 -6.57 14.70 -0.37
N PHE A 63 -6.35 14.84 0.95
CA PHE A 63 -7.41 15.19 1.90
C PHE A 63 -7.08 16.51 2.58
N ASN A 64 -6.00 16.52 3.37
CA ASN A 64 -5.42 17.73 3.93
C ASN A 64 -3.93 17.52 4.23
N SER A 65 -3.23 18.57 4.66
CA SER A 65 -1.77 18.54 4.91
C SER A 65 -1.36 17.83 6.20
N LYS A 66 -2.31 17.31 6.98
CA LYS A 66 -2.08 16.71 8.31
C LYS A 66 -2.47 15.24 8.39
N SER A 67 -3.35 14.75 7.52
CA SER A 67 -3.85 13.38 7.56
C SER A 67 -4.25 12.87 6.18
N ARG A 68 -4.12 11.54 6.02
CA ARG A 68 -4.55 10.77 4.85
C ARG A 68 -3.82 11.18 3.55
N GLY A 69 -4.37 10.76 2.42
CA GLY A 69 -3.83 11.05 1.09
C GLY A 69 -2.98 9.91 0.53
N VAL A 70 -3.21 9.60 -0.74
CA VAL A 70 -2.57 8.50 -1.46
C VAL A 70 -1.91 9.02 -2.73
N GLY A 71 -0.73 8.48 -3.06
CA GLY A 71 -0.04 8.71 -4.33
C GLY A 71 0.23 7.39 -5.06
N ILE A 72 -0.03 7.34 -6.36
CA ILE A 72 0.33 6.23 -7.24
C ILE A 72 1.31 6.75 -8.29
N LEU A 73 2.52 6.20 -8.30
CA LEU A 73 3.60 6.63 -9.19
C LEU A 73 3.86 5.52 -10.20
N LEU A 74 3.67 5.81 -11.49
CA LEU A 74 3.93 4.89 -12.60
C LEU A 74 5.18 5.32 -13.34
N HIS A 75 6.18 4.45 -13.45
CA HIS A 75 7.38 4.72 -14.25
C HIS A 75 7.01 4.79 -15.73
N LYS A 76 7.64 5.67 -16.52
CA LYS A 76 7.42 5.80 -17.98
C LYS A 76 7.63 4.52 -18.82
N ARG A 77 8.16 3.46 -18.20
CA ARG A 77 8.44 2.15 -18.83
C ARG A 77 7.26 1.20 -18.71
N VAL A 78 6.30 1.52 -17.85
CA VAL A 78 5.04 0.77 -17.75
C VAL A 78 4.16 1.25 -18.90
N PRO A 79 3.81 0.38 -19.87
CA PRO A 79 2.95 0.75 -21.01
C PRO A 79 1.48 0.79 -20.58
N PHE A 80 1.21 1.51 -19.50
CA PHE A 80 -0.12 1.64 -18.91
C PHE A 80 -0.39 3.12 -18.66
N ALA A 81 -1.47 3.62 -19.27
CA ALA A 81 -2.08 4.87 -18.89
C ALA A 81 -3.31 4.52 -18.05
N LEU A 82 -3.37 5.02 -16.82
CA LEU A 82 -4.56 4.85 -16.00
C LEU A 82 -5.67 5.74 -16.58
N GLU A 83 -6.71 5.15 -17.16
CA GLU A 83 -7.79 5.89 -17.81
C GLU A 83 -8.56 6.81 -16.84
N LYS A 84 -8.68 6.41 -15.57
CA LYS A 84 -9.37 7.20 -14.54
C LYS A 84 -8.86 6.84 -13.15
N CYS A 85 -8.48 7.83 -12.34
CA CYS A 85 -8.43 7.69 -10.90
C CYS A 85 -9.69 8.35 -10.35
N ILE A 86 -10.47 7.61 -9.54
CA ILE A 86 -11.56 8.21 -8.77
C ILE A 86 -10.96 8.62 -7.43
N THR A 87 -11.19 9.86 -7.05
CA THR A 87 -10.80 10.43 -5.76
C THR A 87 -12.06 10.54 -4.90
N ASP A 88 -12.09 9.94 -3.71
CA ASP A 88 -13.16 10.20 -2.74
C ASP A 88 -12.92 11.50 -1.96
N SER A 89 -13.93 11.99 -1.25
CA SER A 89 -13.83 13.14 -0.36
C SER A 89 -12.95 12.89 0.87
N GLU A 90 -12.40 11.67 1.03
CA GLU A 90 -11.57 11.26 2.17
C GLU A 90 -10.08 11.16 1.83
N GLY A 91 -9.66 11.45 0.60
CA GLY A 91 -8.26 11.39 0.18
C GLY A 91 -7.77 10.02 -0.30
N ARG A 92 -8.66 9.19 -0.84
CA ARG A 92 -8.32 7.90 -1.46
C ARG A 92 -8.40 7.97 -2.98
N CYS A 93 -7.39 7.43 -3.68
CA CYS A 93 -7.37 7.28 -5.14
C CYS A 93 -7.60 5.81 -5.51
N TYR A 94 -8.56 5.55 -6.39
CA TYR A 94 -8.90 4.21 -6.88
C TYR A 94 -8.50 4.06 -8.35
N PRO A 95 -7.58 3.15 -8.71
CA PRO A 95 -7.48 2.69 -10.08
C PRO A 95 -8.76 1.89 -10.43
N VAL A 96 -9.31 2.05 -11.63
CA VAL A 96 -10.60 1.44 -12.02
C VAL A 96 -10.52 -0.11 -12.07
N ARG A 97 -10.69 -0.77 -10.91
CA ARG A 97 -11.73 -1.77 -10.59
C ARG A 97 -11.54 -2.30 -9.15
N PHE A 98 -12.62 -2.18 -8.37
CA PHE A 98 -12.95 -2.71 -7.02
C PHE A 98 -12.56 -1.87 -5.78
N SER A 99 -13.52 -1.83 -4.84
CA SER A 99 -13.63 -0.93 -3.68
C SER A 99 -13.82 -1.74 -2.39
N ILE A 100 -13.07 -1.39 -1.35
CA ILE A 100 -13.35 -1.73 0.05
C ILE A 100 -13.05 -0.48 0.90
N ARG A 101 -13.97 -0.13 1.80
CA ARG A 101 -13.94 1.07 2.65
C ARG A 101 -12.77 1.01 3.63
N GLY A 102 -12.02 2.12 3.72
CA GLY A 102 -10.75 2.23 4.43
C GLY A 102 -10.85 2.28 5.96
N GLU A 103 -11.27 1.18 6.56
CA GLU A 103 -10.94 0.85 7.96
C GLU A 103 -9.76 -0.13 7.97
N ASN A 104 -8.84 0.01 8.92
CA ASN A 104 -7.73 -0.94 9.12
C ASN A 104 -8.32 -2.30 9.52
N ALA A 105 -8.59 -3.14 8.52
CA ALA A 105 -9.20 -4.43 8.71
C ALA A 105 -8.11 -5.49 8.79
N CYS A 106 -7.91 -6.02 9.99
CA CYS A 106 -7.11 -7.21 10.19
C CYS A 106 -7.84 -8.42 9.60
N LEU A 107 -7.26 -8.93 8.50
CA LEU A 107 -7.62 -10.09 7.70
C LEU A 107 -8.01 -11.25 8.56
N GLU A 108 -7.02 -11.86 9.18
CA GLU A 108 -7.08 -13.08 9.94
C GLU A 108 -6.39 -12.86 11.27
N PRO A 109 -7.11 -12.51 12.35
CA PRO A 109 -6.49 -12.05 13.59
C PRO A 109 -5.43 -12.98 14.18
N GLU A 110 -5.55 -14.30 13.98
CA GLU A 110 -4.57 -15.30 14.43
C GLU A 110 -3.24 -15.25 13.67
N LEU A 111 -3.28 -14.88 12.39
CA LEU A 111 -2.10 -14.74 11.53
C LEU A 111 -1.59 -13.30 11.49
N ASP A 112 -2.50 -12.34 11.61
CA ASP A 112 -2.29 -10.93 11.32
C ASP A 112 -2.14 -10.06 12.57
N GLN A 113 -2.23 -10.61 13.79
CA GLN A 113 -1.98 -9.86 15.03
C GLN A 113 -1.08 -10.60 16.01
N HIS A 114 -0.26 -9.82 16.72
CA HIS A 114 0.51 -10.30 17.87
C HIS A 114 0.62 -9.23 18.97
N PRO A 115 0.23 -9.51 20.22
CA PRO A 115 -0.54 -10.69 20.64
C PRO A 115 -1.94 -10.67 20.00
N VAL A 116 -2.55 -11.86 19.84
CA VAL A 116 -3.91 -11.96 19.30
C VAL A 116 -4.87 -11.30 20.28
N LYS A 117 -5.54 -10.22 19.86
CA LYS A 117 -6.47 -9.46 20.72
C LYS A 117 -7.89 -9.99 20.66
N SER A 118 -8.30 -10.56 19.53
CA SER A 118 -9.62 -11.16 19.28
C SER A 118 -9.48 -12.21 18.19
N THR A 119 -10.17 -13.33 18.28
CA THR A 119 -10.24 -14.34 17.21
C THR A 119 -11.30 -14.02 16.17
N ARG A 120 -12.25 -13.13 16.50
CA ARG A 120 -13.32 -12.74 15.57
C ARG A 120 -12.87 -11.58 14.68
N PRO A 121 -13.00 -11.70 13.34
CA PRO A 121 -12.79 -10.59 12.42
C PRO A 121 -13.85 -9.50 12.63
N SER A 122 -13.48 -8.24 12.35
CA SER A 122 -14.45 -7.14 12.34
C SER A 122 -15.49 -7.33 11.23
N LYS A 123 -16.63 -6.61 11.32
CA LYS A 123 -17.63 -6.61 10.24
C LYS A 123 -17.02 -6.21 8.89
N MET A 124 -16.10 -5.24 8.91
CA MET A 124 -15.35 -4.84 7.72
C MET A 124 -14.47 -5.98 7.20
N ALA A 125 -13.65 -6.60 8.05
CA ALA A 125 -12.80 -7.72 7.67
C ALA A 125 -13.62 -8.88 7.07
N ALA A 126 -14.79 -9.19 7.64
CA ALA A 126 -15.70 -10.18 7.09
C ALA A 126 -16.23 -9.79 5.70
N ALA A 127 -16.62 -8.53 5.49
CA ALA A 127 -17.06 -8.02 4.19
C ALA A 127 -15.93 -8.05 3.14
N VAL A 128 -14.69 -7.72 3.54
CA VAL A 128 -13.52 -7.84 2.66
C VAL A 128 -13.31 -9.27 2.22
N ARG A 129 -13.31 -10.21 3.17
CA ARG A 129 -13.13 -11.63 2.84
C ARG A 129 -14.24 -12.14 1.92
N ALA A 130 -15.49 -11.75 2.17
CA ALA A 130 -16.61 -12.11 1.29
C ALA A 130 -16.38 -11.59 -0.14
N LEU A 131 -16.00 -10.32 -0.31
CA LEU A 131 -15.69 -9.76 -1.62
C LEU A 131 -14.51 -10.46 -2.30
N CYS A 132 -13.44 -10.76 -1.55
CA CYS A 132 -12.30 -11.51 -2.07
C CYS A 132 -12.72 -12.89 -2.58
N ASN A 133 -13.58 -13.59 -1.86
CA ASN A 133 -14.13 -14.87 -2.30
C ASN A 133 -14.99 -14.71 -3.57
N ASP A 134 -15.88 -13.71 -3.61
CA ASP A 134 -16.77 -13.45 -4.75
C ASP A 134 -15.98 -13.11 -6.03
N LEU A 135 -14.89 -12.37 -5.88
CA LEU A 135 -14.01 -11.97 -6.98
C LEU A 135 -12.88 -12.98 -7.27
N ASN A 136 -12.84 -14.09 -6.54
CA ASN A 136 -11.79 -15.11 -6.61
C ASN A 136 -10.37 -14.50 -6.49
N LEU A 137 -10.24 -13.57 -5.54
CA LEU A 137 -9.02 -12.88 -5.16
C LEU A 137 -8.42 -13.55 -3.93
N PHE A 138 -7.12 -13.79 -3.97
CA PHE A 138 -6.36 -14.44 -2.91
C PHE A 138 -5.42 -13.44 -2.27
N ASP A 139 -5.29 -13.48 -0.94
CA ASP A 139 -4.21 -12.79 -0.23
C ASP A 139 -2.88 -13.37 -0.70
N THR A 140 -2.15 -12.58 -1.49
CA THR A 140 -0.93 -13.04 -2.17
C THR A 140 0.15 -13.42 -1.16
N TRP A 141 0.24 -12.73 -0.02
CA TRP A 141 1.28 -13.05 0.97
C TRP A 141 1.00 -14.39 1.62
N SER A 142 -0.19 -14.53 2.20
CA SER A 142 -0.58 -15.70 2.97
C SER A 142 -0.58 -16.95 2.11
N THR A 143 -0.97 -16.81 0.84
CA THR A 143 -0.96 -17.94 -0.09
C THR A 143 0.47 -18.38 -0.46
N LEU A 144 1.40 -17.44 -0.64
CA LEU A 144 2.80 -17.75 -0.96
C LEU A 144 3.63 -18.17 0.26
N ASN A 145 3.24 -17.74 1.47
CA ASN A 145 4.01 -17.92 2.70
C ASN A 145 3.14 -18.44 3.87
N PRO A 146 2.45 -19.59 3.73
CA PRO A 146 1.42 -20.05 4.66
C PRO A 146 1.92 -20.33 6.09
N LYS A 147 3.24 -20.49 6.28
CA LYS A 147 3.85 -20.77 7.59
C LYS A 147 4.50 -19.53 8.24
N SER A 148 4.54 -18.41 7.53
CA SER A 148 5.28 -17.22 7.96
C SER A 148 4.32 -16.16 8.46
N LYS A 149 4.48 -15.76 9.72
CA LYS A 149 3.85 -14.53 10.23
C LYS A 149 4.74 -13.35 9.87
N ASN A 150 4.15 -12.34 9.24
CA ASN A 150 4.83 -11.08 8.97
C ASN A 150 3.87 -9.92 9.23
N PHE A 151 4.38 -8.82 9.79
CA PHE A 151 3.56 -7.70 10.24
C PHE A 151 3.99 -6.43 9.53
N THR A 152 3.02 -5.58 9.18
CA THR A 152 3.26 -4.31 8.48
C THR A 152 3.09 -3.08 9.36
N PHE A 153 2.66 -3.28 10.61
CA PHE A 153 2.41 -2.21 11.56
C PHE A 153 2.80 -2.63 12.98
N PHE A 154 3.38 -1.69 13.72
CA PHE A 154 3.65 -1.83 15.15
C PHE A 154 3.03 -0.66 15.93
N SER A 155 2.25 -0.99 16.96
CA SER A 155 1.71 -0.04 17.92
C SER A 155 2.53 -0.07 19.19
N SER A 156 3.28 1.00 19.45
CA SER A 156 4.06 1.16 20.69
C SER A 156 3.15 1.24 21.92
N LEU A 157 2.03 1.96 21.82
CA LEU A 157 1.06 2.16 22.91
C LEU A 157 0.45 0.84 23.41
N HIS A 158 0.24 -0.12 22.50
CA HIS A 158 -0.36 -1.40 22.82
C HIS A 158 0.65 -2.56 22.78
N ASN A 159 1.93 -2.24 22.58
CA ASN A 159 3.01 -3.19 22.33
C ASN A 159 2.57 -4.37 21.42
N SER A 160 1.96 -4.03 20.28
CA SER A 160 1.31 -5.01 19.42
C SER A 160 1.68 -4.82 17.95
N PHE A 161 1.85 -5.92 17.25
CA PHE A 161 2.10 -5.99 15.82
C PHE A 161 0.83 -6.36 15.08
N SER A 162 0.65 -5.81 13.88
CA SER A 162 -0.46 -6.15 13.00
C SER A 162 -0.04 -6.15 11.53
N ARG A 163 -0.62 -7.03 10.72
CA ARG A 163 -0.59 -6.92 9.26
C ARG A 163 -1.83 -6.18 8.83
N ILE A 164 -1.66 -5.05 8.15
CA ILE A 164 -2.76 -4.18 7.70
C ILE A 164 -2.63 -3.77 6.23
N ASP A 165 -1.51 -4.12 5.60
CA ASP A 165 -1.29 -3.91 4.17
C ASP A 165 -1.37 -5.28 3.47
N TYR A 166 -2.14 -5.32 2.38
CA TYR A 166 -2.47 -6.55 1.66
C TYR A 166 -2.35 -6.33 0.16
N PHE A 167 -1.77 -7.31 -0.54
CA PHE A 167 -1.93 -7.46 -1.98
C PHE A 167 -2.87 -8.62 -2.24
N PHE A 168 -3.90 -8.37 -3.05
CA PHE A 168 -4.82 -9.40 -3.51
C PHE A 168 -4.64 -9.64 -5.00
N THR A 169 -4.53 -10.91 -5.39
CA THR A 169 -4.33 -11.31 -6.78
C THR A 169 -5.31 -12.40 -7.18
N SER A 170 -5.71 -12.44 -8.45
CA SER A 170 -6.45 -13.59 -8.97
C SER A 170 -5.57 -14.85 -8.95
N ARG A 171 -6.21 -16.02 -8.98
CA ARG A 171 -5.52 -17.32 -9.03
C ARG A 171 -4.51 -17.40 -10.18
N GLN A 172 -4.85 -16.91 -11.36
CA GLN A 172 -3.97 -16.95 -12.53
C GLN A 172 -2.73 -16.06 -12.38
N ALA A 173 -2.87 -14.93 -11.68
CA ALA A 173 -1.75 -14.03 -11.42
C ALA A 173 -0.80 -14.61 -10.37
N LEU A 174 -1.32 -15.35 -9.39
CA LEU A 174 -0.55 -15.90 -8.28
C LEU A 174 0.64 -16.78 -8.73
N GLU A 175 0.45 -17.59 -9.78
CA GLU A 175 1.49 -18.45 -10.35
C GLU A 175 2.67 -17.68 -10.96
N ARG A 176 2.50 -16.37 -11.18
CA ARG A 176 3.47 -15.48 -11.84
C ARG A 176 4.01 -14.41 -10.90
N VAL A 177 3.54 -14.37 -9.66
CA VAL A 177 3.94 -13.36 -8.66
C VAL A 177 5.01 -13.91 -7.74
N LYS A 178 5.99 -13.06 -7.45
CA LYS A 178 6.92 -13.22 -6.34
C LYS A 178 6.74 -12.02 -5.44
N MET A 179 6.70 -12.23 -4.13
CA MET A 179 6.53 -11.16 -3.15
C MET A 179 7.58 -11.26 -2.05
N SER A 180 8.08 -10.10 -1.61
CA SER A 180 9.15 -9.97 -0.63
C SER A 180 8.89 -8.76 0.23
N PHE A 181 8.92 -8.91 1.55
CA PHE A 181 8.87 -7.75 2.44
C PHE A 181 10.25 -7.19 2.70
N HIS A 182 10.32 -5.87 2.74
CA HIS A 182 11.50 -5.17 3.22
C HIS A 182 11.08 -4.19 4.32
N MET A 183 11.81 -4.18 5.43
CA MET A 183 11.67 -3.13 6.43
C MET A 183 12.59 -2.00 6.01
N VAL A 184 12.03 -0.84 5.65
CA VAL A 184 12.82 0.34 5.31
C VAL A 184 12.84 1.25 6.51
N LEU A 185 13.99 1.32 7.18
CA LEU A 185 14.26 2.34 8.19
C LEU A 185 14.44 3.68 7.49
N ILE A 186 13.38 4.49 7.48
CA ILE A 186 13.49 5.91 7.16
C ILE A 186 13.87 6.62 8.46
N PRO A 187 14.72 7.68 8.45
CA PRO A 187 15.31 8.26 9.66
C PRO A 187 14.36 8.73 10.78
N TYR A 188 13.04 8.67 10.59
CA TYR A 188 12.02 9.14 11.54
C TYR A 188 10.90 8.13 11.81
N GLY A 189 11.03 6.86 11.38
CA GLY A 189 10.04 5.82 11.66
C GLY A 189 10.29 4.50 10.93
N ILE A 190 9.77 3.41 11.49
CA ILE A 190 9.75 2.10 10.83
C ILE A 190 8.62 2.12 9.80
N LEU A 191 8.97 2.05 8.52
CA LEU A 191 8.03 1.66 7.48
C LEU A 191 8.23 0.16 7.19
N CYS A 192 7.21 -0.65 7.40
CA CYS A 192 7.16 -1.95 6.75
C CYS A 192 6.67 -1.76 5.32
N THR A 193 7.35 -2.40 4.37
CA THR A 193 7.05 -2.29 2.94
C THR A 193 6.81 -3.67 2.35
N LEU A 194 5.76 -3.80 1.54
CA LEU A 194 5.43 -4.95 0.69
C LEU A 194 6.03 -4.78 -0.71
#